data_AF-A0A7S0JLR9-F1
#
_entry.id   AF-A0A7S0JLR9-F1
#
_cell.length_a   1.000
_cell.length_b   1.000
_cell.length_c   1.000
_cell.angle_alpha   90.00
_cell.angle_beta   90.00
_cell.angle_gamma   90.00
#
_symmetry.space_group_name_H-M   'P 1'
#
loop_
_entity.id
_entity.type
_entity.pdbx_description
1 polymer ?
#
loop_
_entity_poly.entity_id
_entity_poly.type
_entity_poly.pdbx_seq_one_letter_code
_entity_poly.pdbx_strand_id
1 'polypeptide(L)'
;VGLIALVISSAAAFAPSTNQRQTVSMNAVDRRTVFGQIAGAAAVVVGAPSIAFADGAVSKATIARSRGIYGSRVADLEAAVNAGDFGAVAAEKNAFILFNSGAYAKNKPKQAEAIAGTNAIFAAIRGKDKAALSSAYKSYIAANDITPMQDVTTSGKNAGQGFGGDNDYRARTKAGAVYQR
;
A
#
# COMPACT_ATOMS: atom_id res chain seq x y z
N VAL A 1 62.54 13.20 34.80
CA VAL A 1 61.64 13.76 33.77
C VAL A 1 61.14 12.57 32.94
N GLY A 2 59.98 11.96 33.14
CA GLY A 2 58.72 12.41 33.73
C GLY A 2 57.69 12.60 32.62
N LEU A 3 57.04 11.52 32.17
CA LEU A 3 55.73 11.62 31.52
C LEU A 3 54.87 10.39 31.81
N ILE A 4 54.01 10.56 32.81
CA ILE A 4 52.81 9.80 33.13
C ILE A 4 51.67 10.41 32.31
N ALA A 5 50.77 9.60 31.74
CA ALA A 5 49.31 9.78 31.82
C ALA A 5 48.57 8.79 30.90
N LEU A 6 48.28 7.62 31.45
CA LEU A 6 47.19 6.73 31.04
C LEU A 6 45.90 7.24 31.72
N VAL A 7 44.76 7.04 31.04
CA VAL A 7 43.37 7.09 31.56
C VAL A 7 42.71 8.47 31.64
N ILE A 8 42.03 8.89 30.55
CA ILE A 8 40.75 9.61 30.58
C ILE A 8 40.04 9.24 29.25
N SER A 9 38.99 8.43 29.17
CA SER A 9 37.59 8.91 29.24
C SER A 9 36.65 7.78 28.79
N SER A 10 36.18 6.94 29.72
CA SER A 10 35.12 5.96 29.45
C SER A 10 33.90 6.29 30.30
N ALA A 11 33.17 7.34 29.90
CA ALA A 11 31.89 7.72 30.48
C ALA A 11 31.04 8.54 29.49
N ALA A 12 30.66 7.96 28.36
CA ALA A 12 29.66 8.57 27.46
C ALA A 12 28.77 7.55 26.72
N ALA A 13 28.72 6.28 27.17
CA ALA A 13 27.94 5.24 26.49
C ALA A 13 26.48 5.10 26.99
N PHE A 14 26.07 5.91 27.98
CA PHE A 14 24.72 5.90 28.54
C PHE A 14 24.14 7.32 28.72
N ALA A 15 24.40 8.22 27.79
CA ALA A 15 23.54 9.40 27.66
C ALA A 15 22.21 8.95 27.03
N PRO A 16 21.04 9.20 27.65
CA PRO A 16 19.77 8.99 26.95
C PRO A 16 19.80 9.85 25.69
N SER A 17 19.69 9.22 24.52
CA SER A 17 19.42 9.97 23.31
C SER A 17 18.06 10.64 23.52
N THR A 18 18.08 11.96 23.70
CA THR A 18 16.89 12.77 23.53
C THR A 18 16.46 12.57 22.09
N ASN A 19 15.55 11.62 21.87
CA ASN A 19 14.81 11.50 20.62
C ASN A 19 13.96 12.76 20.54
N GLN A 20 14.55 13.83 20.05
CA GLN A 20 13.83 15.01 19.63
C GLN A 20 12.99 14.55 18.44
N ARG A 21 11.74 14.21 18.73
CA ARG A 21 10.72 13.94 17.73
C ARG A 21 10.70 15.19 16.85
N GLN A 22 11.29 15.11 15.66
CA GLN A 22 11.08 16.12 14.65
C GLN A 22 9.60 16.05 14.31
N THR A 23 8.81 16.89 14.97
CA THR A 23 7.48 17.26 14.50
C THR A 23 7.71 17.94 13.17
N VAL A 24 7.50 17.18 12.09
CA VAL A 24 7.34 17.78 10.77
C VAL A 24 6.08 18.63 10.86
N SER A 25 6.26 19.92 11.11
CA SER A 25 5.23 20.90 10.86
C SER A 25 4.90 20.80 9.38
N MET A 26 3.78 20.19 9.04
CA MET A 26 3.22 20.25 7.69
C MET A 26 2.60 21.63 7.49
N ASN A 27 3.42 22.68 7.56
CA ASN A 27 3.05 23.96 6.99
C ASN A 27 3.06 23.78 5.47
N ALA A 28 1.86 23.60 4.92
CA ALA A 28 1.48 23.78 3.53
C ALA A 28 2.59 23.50 2.50
N VAL A 29 3.04 22.24 2.43
CA VAL A 29 3.77 21.78 1.25
C VAL A 29 2.76 21.69 0.12
N ASP A 30 2.76 22.70 -0.75
CA ASP A 30 1.95 22.75 -1.95
C ASP A 30 2.27 21.52 -2.82
N ARG A 31 1.28 20.68 -3.06
CA ARG A 31 1.47 19.44 -3.84
C ARG A 31 1.95 19.72 -5.27
N ARG A 32 1.82 20.96 -5.76
CA ARG A 32 2.38 21.42 -7.03
C ARG A 32 3.90 21.66 -6.98
N THR A 33 4.49 22.04 -5.86
CA THR A 33 5.96 22.18 -5.76
C THR A 33 6.63 20.82 -5.69
N VAL A 34 5.99 19.84 -5.05
CA VAL A 34 6.44 18.44 -5.06
C VAL A 34 6.37 17.83 -6.46
N PHE A 35 5.33 18.14 -7.23
CA PHE A 35 5.25 17.71 -8.64
C PHE A 35 6.23 18.45 -9.57
N GLY A 36 6.50 19.74 -9.31
CA GLY A 36 7.50 20.52 -10.05
C GLY A 36 8.94 20.03 -9.83
N GLN A 37 9.25 19.52 -8.64
CA GLN A 37 10.57 18.95 -8.33
C GLN A 37 10.81 17.57 -8.96
N ILE A 38 9.76 16.80 -9.26
CA ILE A 38 9.89 15.52 -9.98
C ILE A 38 10.23 15.74 -11.47
N ALA A 39 9.84 16.89 -12.04
CA ALA A 39 10.13 17.22 -13.44
C ALA A 39 11.55 17.79 -13.68
N GLY A 40 12.26 18.23 -12.63
CA GLY A 40 13.59 18.85 -12.73
C GLY A 40 14.77 18.03 -12.20
N ALA A 41 14.54 16.89 -11.54
CA ALA A 41 15.58 16.13 -10.86
C ALA A 41 16.26 15.06 -11.74
N ALA A 42 16.65 15.42 -12.96
CA ALA A 42 17.58 14.62 -13.77
C ALA A 42 19.06 14.90 -13.42
N ALA A 43 19.34 15.70 -12.39
CA ALA A 43 20.70 16.04 -11.97
C ALA A 43 20.96 15.65 -10.52
N VAL A 44 21.89 14.70 -10.36
CA VAL A 44 22.68 14.39 -9.15
C VAL A 44 21.91 13.78 -7.97
N VAL A 45 21.74 12.46 -8.02
CA VAL A 45 21.67 11.62 -6.81
C VAL A 45 23.06 10.99 -6.60
N VAL A 46 24.04 11.81 -6.24
CA VAL A 46 25.32 11.35 -5.68
C VAL A 46 25.26 11.68 -4.18
N GLY A 47 24.74 10.75 -3.38
CA GLY A 47 24.72 10.90 -1.92
C GLY A 47 23.42 10.53 -1.20
N ALA A 48 22.38 10.04 -1.87
CA ALA A 48 21.31 9.36 -1.15
C ALA A 48 21.90 8.08 -0.53
N PRO A 49 21.76 7.84 0.79
CA PRO A 49 22.11 6.54 1.35
C PRO A 49 21.34 5.52 0.52
N SER A 50 22.07 4.58 -0.06
CA SER A 50 21.50 3.45 -0.75
C SER A 50 20.40 2.89 0.15
N ILE A 51 19.15 3.16 -0.21
CA ILE A 51 18.03 2.39 0.32
C ILE A 51 18.28 1.03 -0.28
N ALA A 52 19.03 0.22 0.45
CA ALA A 52 19.15 -1.19 0.20
C ALA A 52 17.72 -1.71 0.28
N PHE A 53 17.07 -1.80 -0.87
CA PHE A 53 15.89 -2.63 -1.04
C PHE A 53 16.39 -4.04 -0.75
N ALA A 54 16.32 -4.43 0.53
CA ALA A 54 16.48 -5.80 0.92
C ALA A 54 15.57 -6.63 0.01
N ASP A 55 16.09 -7.69 -0.59
CA ASP A 55 15.33 -8.62 -1.46
C ASP A 55 14.12 -9.28 -0.72
N GLY A 56 13.95 -8.99 0.58
CA GLY A 56 12.77 -9.32 1.39
C GLY A 56 11.61 -8.31 1.33
N ALA A 57 11.79 -7.08 0.84
CA ALA A 57 10.73 -6.06 0.83
C ALA A 57 9.58 -6.41 -0.13
N VAL A 58 9.88 -7.10 -1.24
CA VAL A 58 8.90 -7.59 -2.20
C VAL A 58 8.98 -9.11 -2.27
N SER A 59 8.03 -9.76 -1.60
CA SER A 59 7.91 -11.22 -1.57
C SER A 59 6.54 -11.65 -2.08
N LYS A 60 6.37 -12.95 -2.35
CA LYS A 60 5.06 -13.51 -2.70
C LYS A 60 4.02 -13.18 -1.61
N ALA A 61 4.43 -13.16 -0.34
CA ALA A 61 3.55 -12.84 0.78
C ALA A 61 3.12 -11.36 0.80
N THR A 62 4.02 -10.42 0.51
CA THR A 62 3.65 -8.98 0.46
C THR A 62 2.75 -8.69 -0.73
N ILE A 63 3.00 -9.32 -1.88
CA ILE A 63 2.12 -9.25 -3.07
C ILE A 63 0.73 -9.81 -2.74
N ALA A 64 0.66 -11.01 -2.13
CA ALA A 64 -0.61 -11.64 -1.76
C ALA A 64 -1.38 -10.81 -0.73
N ARG A 65 -0.69 -10.21 0.25
CA ARG A 65 -1.30 -9.29 1.21
C ARG A 65 -1.90 -8.07 0.54
N SER A 66 -1.17 -7.42 -0.39
CA SER A 66 -1.69 -6.27 -1.12
C SER A 66 -2.89 -6.64 -2.00
N ARG A 67 -2.84 -7.79 -2.69
CA ARG A 67 -3.99 -8.29 -3.45
C ARG A 67 -5.19 -8.58 -2.55
N GLY A 68 -4.96 -9.20 -1.39
CA GLY A 68 -6.02 -9.53 -0.45
C GLY A 68 -6.69 -8.30 0.15
N ILE A 69 -5.92 -7.38 0.74
CA ILE A 69 -6.46 -6.21 1.46
C ILE A 69 -7.03 -5.18 0.47
N TYR A 70 -6.23 -4.75 -0.51
CA TYR A 70 -6.63 -3.66 -1.38
C TYR A 70 -7.51 -4.15 -2.53
N GLY A 71 -7.31 -5.38 -3.01
CA GLY A 71 -8.20 -5.99 -3.98
C GLY A 71 -9.61 -6.20 -3.42
N SER A 72 -9.75 -6.64 -2.17
CA SER A 72 -11.07 -6.77 -1.56
C SER A 72 -11.77 -5.43 -1.42
N ARG A 73 -11.06 -4.39 -0.96
CA ARG A 73 -11.62 -3.02 -0.87
C ARG A 73 -12.08 -2.49 -2.21
N VAL A 74 -11.34 -2.77 -3.29
CA VAL A 74 -11.76 -2.39 -4.65
C VAL A 74 -12.97 -3.21 -5.10
N ALA A 75 -13.04 -4.50 -4.80
CA ALA A 75 -14.19 -5.36 -5.12
C ALA A 75 -15.47 -4.91 -4.39
N ASP A 76 -15.37 -4.48 -3.14
CA ASP A 76 -16.51 -4.04 -2.33
C ASP A 76 -17.16 -2.74 -2.85
N LEU A 77 -16.52 -2.03 -3.79
CA LEU A 77 -17.06 -0.85 -4.45
C LEU A 77 -18.12 -1.15 -5.52
N GLU A 78 -18.37 -2.41 -5.88
CA GLU A 78 -19.32 -2.77 -6.94
C GLU A 78 -20.72 -2.15 -6.71
N ALA A 79 -21.21 -2.20 -5.48
CA ALA A 79 -22.49 -1.58 -5.12
C ALA A 79 -22.48 -0.06 -5.32
N ALA A 80 -21.40 0.63 -4.95
CA ALA A 80 -21.25 2.07 -5.15
C ALA A 80 -21.19 2.45 -6.65
N VAL A 81 -20.45 1.67 -7.44
CA VAL A 81 -20.39 1.82 -8.90
C VAL A 81 -21.77 1.64 -9.53
N ASN A 82 -22.51 0.61 -9.13
CA ASN A 82 -23.86 0.34 -9.62
C ASN A 82 -24.87 1.41 -9.17
N ALA A 83 -24.69 2.01 -7.99
CA ALA A 83 -25.47 3.14 -7.54
C ALA A 83 -25.12 4.44 -8.29
N GLY A 84 -23.88 4.57 -8.79
CA GLY A 84 -23.36 5.82 -9.34
C GLY A 84 -22.81 6.76 -8.26
N ASP A 85 -22.42 6.22 -7.11
CA ASP A 85 -21.77 6.96 -6.04
C ASP A 85 -20.28 7.17 -6.38
N PHE A 86 -20.03 8.23 -7.15
CA PHE A 86 -18.68 8.65 -7.51
C PHE A 86 -17.84 9.03 -6.29
N GLY A 87 -18.48 9.51 -5.22
CA GLY A 87 -17.81 9.95 -3.99
C GLY A 87 -17.19 8.79 -3.24
N ALA A 88 -17.94 7.68 -3.08
CA ALA A 88 -17.43 6.46 -2.46
C ALA A 88 -16.25 5.86 -3.24
N VAL A 89 -16.35 5.77 -4.57
CA VAL A 89 -15.24 5.26 -5.39
C VAL A 89 -14.02 6.20 -5.32
N ALA A 90 -14.24 7.51 -5.27
CA ALA A 90 -13.16 8.49 -5.16
C ALA A 90 -12.47 8.47 -3.79
N ALA A 91 -13.21 8.23 -2.71
CA ALA A 91 -12.67 8.08 -1.36
C ALA A 91 -11.70 6.88 -1.28
N GLU A 92 -11.96 5.82 -2.06
CA GLU A 92 -11.13 4.62 -2.14
C GLU A 92 -9.96 4.71 -3.13
N LYS A 93 -9.60 5.92 -3.60
CA LYS A 93 -8.44 6.13 -4.49
C LYS A 93 -7.15 5.46 -4.02
N ASN A 94 -6.90 5.49 -2.71
CA ASN A 94 -5.69 4.89 -2.15
C ASN A 94 -5.67 3.37 -2.28
N ALA A 95 -6.82 2.70 -2.27
CA ALA A 95 -6.89 1.25 -2.49
C ALA A 95 -6.42 0.88 -3.90
N PHE A 96 -6.84 1.62 -4.94
CA PHE A 96 -6.34 1.41 -6.31
C PHE A 96 -4.82 1.62 -6.41
N ILE A 97 -4.29 2.70 -5.81
CA ILE A 97 -2.86 3.01 -5.85
C ILE A 97 -2.04 1.89 -5.17
N LEU A 98 -2.45 1.48 -3.98
CA LEU A 98 -1.74 0.47 -3.18
C LEU A 98 -1.90 -0.95 -3.75
N PHE A 99 -3.03 -1.24 -4.40
CA PHE A 99 -3.19 -2.45 -5.18
C PHE A 99 -2.21 -2.46 -6.37
N ASN A 100 -2.20 -1.41 -7.20
CA ASN A 100 -1.36 -1.35 -8.39
C ASN A 100 0.13 -1.48 -8.04
N SER A 101 0.59 -0.81 -6.97
CA SER A 101 1.99 -0.88 -6.54
C SER A 101 2.34 -2.19 -5.86
N GLY A 102 1.46 -2.74 -5.02
CA GLY A 102 1.73 -3.96 -4.25
C GLY A 102 1.54 -5.24 -5.05
N ALA A 103 0.46 -5.36 -5.82
CA ALA A 103 0.13 -6.56 -6.60
C ALA A 103 1.12 -6.81 -7.75
N TYR A 104 1.71 -5.73 -8.28
CA TYR A 104 2.61 -5.76 -9.43
C TYR A 104 4.00 -5.23 -9.11
N ALA A 105 4.42 -5.30 -7.84
CA ALA A 105 5.71 -4.79 -7.38
C ALA A 105 6.92 -5.33 -8.20
N LYS A 106 6.81 -6.54 -8.77
CA LYS A 106 7.83 -7.14 -9.66
C LYS A 106 7.49 -7.11 -11.16
N ASN A 107 6.30 -6.64 -11.56
CA ASN A 107 5.84 -6.64 -12.95
C ASN A 107 5.43 -5.22 -13.39
N LYS A 108 6.41 -4.46 -13.87
CA LYS A 108 6.23 -3.06 -14.29
C LYS A 108 5.24 -2.87 -15.45
N PRO A 109 5.26 -3.71 -16.52
CA PRO A 109 4.25 -3.62 -17.58
C PRO A 109 2.82 -3.76 -17.04
N LYS A 110 2.57 -4.79 -16.21
CA LYS A 110 1.25 -4.98 -15.60
C LYS A 110 0.87 -3.85 -14.64
N GLN A 111 1.85 -3.29 -13.91
CA GLN A 111 1.62 -2.11 -13.08
C GLN A 111 1.13 -0.92 -13.93
N ALA A 112 1.75 -0.68 -15.09
CA ALA A 112 1.36 0.40 -15.98
C ALA A 112 -0.05 0.19 -16.58
N GLU A 113 -0.38 -1.02 -17.00
CA GLU A 113 -1.74 -1.40 -17.46
C GLU A 113 -2.80 -1.13 -16.36
N ALA A 114 -2.50 -1.53 -15.13
CA ALA A 114 -3.39 -1.32 -13.99
C ALA A 114 -3.57 0.18 -13.68
N ILE A 115 -2.50 0.98 -13.77
CA ILE A 115 -2.57 2.44 -13.61
C ILE A 115 -3.44 3.06 -14.73
N ALA A 116 -3.31 2.61 -15.96
CA ALA A 116 -4.15 3.08 -17.07
C ALA A 116 -5.64 2.78 -16.81
N GLY A 117 -5.97 1.57 -16.34
CA GLY A 117 -7.33 1.21 -15.95
C GLY A 117 -7.86 2.07 -14.79
N THR A 118 -7.03 2.33 -13.77
CA THR A 118 -7.39 3.26 -12.68
C THR A 118 -7.65 4.67 -13.21
N ASN A 119 -6.81 5.17 -14.13
CA ASN A 119 -7.02 6.49 -14.72
C ASN A 119 -8.34 6.58 -15.50
N ALA A 120 -8.74 5.52 -16.22
CA ALA A 120 -10.03 5.46 -16.90
C ALA A 120 -11.21 5.55 -15.92
N ILE A 121 -11.16 4.84 -14.80
CA ILE A 121 -12.16 4.93 -13.71
C ILE A 121 -12.27 6.38 -13.20
N PHE A 122 -11.13 7.00 -12.89
CA PHE A 122 -11.10 8.37 -12.36
C PHE A 122 -11.42 9.43 -13.42
N ALA A 123 -11.23 9.15 -14.70
CA ALA A 123 -11.72 9.99 -15.79
C ALA A 123 -13.25 9.96 -15.85
N ALA A 124 -13.85 8.77 -15.76
CA ALA A 124 -15.31 8.61 -15.72
C ALA A 124 -15.94 9.31 -14.49
N ILE A 125 -15.30 9.22 -13.31
CA ILE A 125 -15.71 9.96 -12.11
C ILE A 125 -15.71 11.48 -12.36
N ARG A 126 -14.64 12.01 -12.96
CA ARG A 126 -14.55 13.45 -13.27
C ARG A 126 -15.60 13.88 -14.29
N GLY A 127 -15.88 13.04 -15.29
CA GLY A 127 -16.95 13.25 -16.26
C GLY A 127 -18.36 13.02 -15.71
N LYS A 128 -18.48 12.52 -14.47
CA LYS A 128 -19.75 12.07 -13.85
C LYS A 128 -20.52 11.07 -14.72
N ASP A 129 -19.79 10.25 -15.48
CA ASP A 129 -20.37 9.26 -16.38
C ASP A 129 -20.46 7.90 -15.69
N LYS A 130 -21.68 7.52 -15.31
CA LYS A 130 -21.96 6.26 -14.62
C LYS A 130 -21.70 5.05 -15.51
N ALA A 131 -22.01 5.14 -16.81
CA ALA A 131 -21.83 4.04 -17.74
C ALA A 131 -20.34 3.80 -18.01
N ALA A 132 -19.58 4.87 -18.26
CA ALA A 132 -18.13 4.79 -18.37
C ALA A 132 -17.48 4.29 -17.08
N LEU A 133 -17.97 4.72 -15.91
CA LEU A 133 -17.48 4.24 -14.62
C LEU A 133 -17.69 2.73 -14.48
N SER A 134 -18.91 2.23 -14.72
CA SER A 134 -19.23 0.80 -14.61
C SER A 134 -18.39 -0.03 -15.58
N SER A 135 -18.26 0.43 -16.83
CA SER A 135 -17.45 -0.25 -17.85
C SER A 135 -15.96 -0.29 -17.48
N ALA A 136 -15.39 0.85 -17.09
CA ALA A 136 -13.97 0.94 -16.70
C ALA A 136 -13.69 0.12 -15.43
N TYR A 137 -14.59 0.16 -14.45
CA TYR A 137 -14.48 -0.62 -13.22
C TYR A 137 -14.51 -2.13 -13.50
N LYS A 138 -15.48 -2.62 -14.28
CA LYS A 138 -15.55 -4.05 -14.64
C LYS A 138 -14.33 -4.52 -15.42
N SER A 139 -13.87 -3.69 -16.36
CA SER A 139 -12.65 -3.97 -17.13
C SER A 139 -11.42 -4.04 -16.22
N TYR A 140 -11.31 -3.13 -15.25
CA TYR A 140 -10.22 -3.14 -14.29
C TYR A 140 -10.27 -4.37 -13.37
N ILE A 141 -11.43 -4.72 -12.82
CA ILE A 141 -11.59 -5.92 -11.97
C ILE A 141 -11.16 -7.17 -12.74
N ALA A 142 -11.65 -7.35 -13.96
CA ALA A 142 -11.36 -8.52 -14.79
C ALA A 142 -9.89 -8.58 -15.20
N ALA A 143 -9.30 -7.48 -15.69
CA ALA A 143 -7.91 -7.45 -16.16
C ALA A 143 -6.87 -7.70 -15.04
N ASN A 144 -7.27 -7.52 -13.78
CA ASN A 144 -6.39 -7.62 -12.62
C ASN A 144 -6.68 -8.84 -11.73
N ASP A 145 -7.64 -9.68 -12.10
CA ASP A 145 -8.11 -10.83 -11.33
C ASP A 145 -8.46 -10.45 -9.88
N ILE A 146 -9.22 -9.37 -9.72
CA ILE A 146 -9.63 -8.89 -8.41
C ILE A 146 -10.86 -9.68 -7.96
N THR A 147 -10.71 -10.46 -6.90
CA THR A 147 -11.80 -11.18 -6.27
C THR A 147 -12.10 -10.59 -4.89
N PRO A 148 -13.38 -10.50 -4.49
CA PRO A 148 -13.72 -10.15 -3.12
C PRO A 148 -13.11 -11.17 -2.15
N MET A 149 -12.82 -10.71 -0.94
CA MET A 149 -12.35 -11.63 0.11
C MET A 149 -13.46 -12.65 0.38
N GLN A 150 -13.09 -13.93 0.40
CA GLN A 150 -14.04 -15.02 0.61
C GLN A 150 -14.35 -15.18 2.10
N ASP A 151 -15.59 -15.58 2.41
CA ASP A 151 -15.96 -15.97 3.76
C ASP A 151 -15.39 -17.35 4.06
N VAL A 152 -14.59 -17.45 5.12
CA VAL A 152 -14.04 -18.72 5.59
C VAL A 152 -14.70 -19.04 6.92
N THR A 153 -15.12 -20.29 7.07
CA THR A 153 -15.81 -20.78 8.26
C THR A 153 -15.07 -21.99 8.81
N THR A 154 -15.30 -22.36 10.07
CA THR A 154 -14.70 -23.56 10.66
C THR A 154 -15.46 -24.85 10.32
N SER A 155 -16.64 -24.74 9.69
CA SER A 155 -17.49 -25.85 9.30
C SER A 155 -18.42 -25.47 8.13
N GLY A 156 -18.85 -26.44 7.32
CA GLY A 156 -19.74 -26.22 6.17
C GLY A 156 -19.02 -26.10 4.83
N LYS A 157 -19.69 -25.53 3.82
CA LYS A 157 -19.20 -25.50 2.43
C LYS A 157 -17.93 -24.67 2.23
N ASN A 158 -17.67 -23.69 3.11
CA ASN A 158 -16.46 -22.87 3.12
C ASN A 158 -15.57 -23.20 4.34
N ALA A 159 -15.55 -24.46 4.76
CA ALA A 159 -14.73 -24.90 5.88
C ALA A 159 -13.24 -24.74 5.53
N GLY A 160 -12.49 -24.05 6.40
CA GLY A 160 -11.06 -23.86 6.22
C GLY A 160 -10.40 -23.06 7.34
N GLN A 161 -9.12 -22.79 7.16
CA GLN A 161 -8.34 -21.92 8.03
C GLN A 161 -7.87 -20.71 7.23
N GLY A 162 -8.32 -19.53 7.64
CA GLY A 162 -7.96 -18.29 6.95
C GLY A 162 -6.74 -17.57 7.54
N PHE A 163 -6.37 -17.88 8.79
CA PHE A 163 -5.17 -17.35 9.43
C PHE A 163 -4.52 -18.35 10.39
N GLY A 164 -3.20 -18.26 10.53
CA GLY A 164 -2.39 -19.08 11.45
C GLY A 164 -1.91 -18.36 12.70
N GLY A 165 -1.99 -17.03 12.73
CA GLY A 165 -1.62 -16.21 13.89
C GLY A 165 -2.20 -14.80 13.80
N ASP A 166 -2.23 -14.09 14.91
CA ASP A 166 -2.98 -12.83 15.06
C ASP A 166 -2.47 -11.68 14.17
N ASN A 167 -1.23 -11.80 13.67
CA ASN A 167 -0.59 -10.83 12.79
C ASN A 167 -0.99 -11.01 11.31
N ASP A 168 -1.78 -12.04 10.96
CA ASP A 168 -2.29 -12.21 9.61
C ASP A 168 -3.31 -11.11 9.28
N TYR A 169 -3.25 -10.59 8.07
CA TYR A 169 -4.16 -9.55 7.60
C TYR A 169 -5.62 -10.03 7.47
N ARG A 170 -5.83 -11.35 7.50
CA ARG A 170 -7.16 -11.98 7.46
C ARG A 170 -7.75 -12.24 8.84
N ALA A 171 -6.98 -12.15 9.92
CA ALA A 171 -7.40 -12.60 11.25
C ALA A 171 -8.67 -11.90 11.77
N ARG A 172 -8.88 -10.64 11.38
CA ARG A 172 -10.04 -9.82 11.80
C ARG A 172 -10.98 -9.49 10.63
N THR A 173 -10.98 -10.32 9.60
CA THR A 173 -11.87 -10.14 8.44
C THR A 173 -12.86 -11.30 8.36
N LYS A 174 -13.75 -11.26 7.38
CA LYS A 174 -14.68 -12.35 7.07
C LYS A 174 -14.00 -13.66 6.61
N ALA A 175 -12.72 -13.58 6.23
CA ALA A 175 -11.87 -14.75 6.03
C ALA A 175 -11.21 -15.24 7.33
N GLY A 176 -11.40 -14.57 8.46
CA GLY A 176 -10.74 -14.82 9.73
C GLY A 176 -11.33 -15.99 10.52
N ALA A 177 -11.19 -17.22 10.00
CA ALA A 177 -11.54 -18.43 10.73
C ALA A 177 -10.30 -19.26 11.08
N VAL A 178 -10.27 -19.79 12.30
CA VAL A 178 -9.27 -20.75 12.77
C VAL A 178 -9.96 -21.86 13.54
N TYR A 179 -9.58 -23.09 13.25
CA TYR A 179 -10.06 -24.25 13.99
C TYR A 179 -9.39 -24.29 15.36
N GLN A 180 -10.17 -24.16 16.43
CA GLN A 180 -9.69 -24.32 17.80
C GLN A 180 -9.86 -25.79 18.21
N ARG A 181 -8.74 -26.43 18.56
CA ARG A 181 -8.69 -27.83 19.00
C ARG A 181 -8.78 -27.91 20.51
#